data_AF-A0A351Y8I1-F1
#
_entry.id   AF-A0A351Y8I1-F1
#
_cell.length_a   1.000
_cell.length_b   1.000
_cell.length_c   1.000
_cell.angle_alpha   90.00
_cell.angle_beta   90.00
_cell.angle_gamma   90.00
#
_symmetry.space_group_name_H-M   'P 1'
#
loop_
_entity.id
_entity.type
_entity.pdbx_description
1 polymer ?
#
loop_
_entity_poly.entity_id
_entity_poly.type
_entity_poly.pdbx_seq_one_letter_code
_entity_poly.pdbx_strand_id
1 'polypeptide(L)'
;FLYFYSPEPDHTLHEEGLPSKNVSRFIEKTARLLRQFASRNPDVLTLPLSDHGMTNVICRDLAAYPDLVDCLQKPLTFEGRTVNFFLKKEKSDDFEKAFRKRFGSFVLLKREEILSSHYFGLGEPSKKALSFLGDFVALSKEDDFLGNSLDKPNRIIKGHHAGIRPEERKILLCKWDM
;
A
#
# COMPACT_ATOMS: atom_id res chain seq x y z
N PHE A 1 16.91 -23.05 8.57
CA PHE A 1 16.29 -21.91 7.85
C PHE A 1 16.25 -20.73 8.80
N LEU A 2 16.73 -19.56 8.37
CA LEU A 2 16.68 -18.32 9.13
C LEU A 2 15.91 -17.28 8.29
N TYR A 3 15.02 -16.53 8.92
CA TYR A 3 14.28 -15.45 8.28
C TYR A 3 14.47 -14.17 9.09
N PHE A 4 14.97 -13.13 8.42
CA PHE A 4 15.19 -11.82 9.01
C PHE A 4 14.31 -10.81 8.29
N TYR A 5 13.65 -9.96 9.06
CA TYR A 5 12.81 -8.88 8.56
C TYR A 5 13.35 -7.54 9.08
N SER A 6 13.40 -6.54 8.19
CA SER A 6 13.71 -5.16 8.56
C SER A 6 12.60 -4.26 8.05
N PRO A 7 12.04 -3.38 8.90
CA PRO A 7 11.07 -2.37 8.46
C PRO A 7 11.73 -1.19 7.74
N GLU A 8 13.06 -1.17 7.64
CA GLU A 8 13.79 -0.20 6.83
C GLU A 8 14.09 -0.80 5.44
N PRO A 9 14.02 0.01 4.36
CA PRO A 9 13.89 1.47 4.35
C PRO A 9 12.44 1.99 4.32
N ASP A 10 11.43 1.12 4.47
CA ASP A 10 10.02 1.49 4.32
C ASP A 10 9.61 2.63 5.26
N HIS A 11 9.96 2.50 6.56
CA HIS A 11 9.70 3.54 7.55
C HIS A 11 10.27 4.90 7.14
N THR A 12 11.56 4.96 6.80
CA THR A 12 12.21 6.21 6.35
C THR A 12 11.53 6.77 5.09
N LEU A 13 11.14 5.91 4.15
CA LEU A 13 10.51 6.31 2.90
C LEU A 13 9.12 6.92 3.11
N HIS A 14 8.36 6.47 4.11
CA HIS A 14 7.09 7.12 4.45
C HIS A 14 7.27 8.59 4.86
N GLU A 15 8.34 8.92 5.60
CA GLU A 15 8.60 10.26 6.13
C GLU A 15 9.32 11.18 5.13
N GLU A 16 10.27 10.63 4.37
CA GLU A 16 11.14 11.39 3.48
C GLU A 16 10.67 11.40 2.03
N GLY A 17 9.98 10.34 1.60
CA GLY A 17 9.71 10.09 0.20
C GLY A 17 10.98 9.79 -0.60
N LEU A 18 10.85 9.86 -1.92
CA LEU A 18 11.89 9.65 -2.91
C LEU A 18 12.28 10.98 -3.59
N PRO A 19 13.57 11.21 -3.87
CA PRO A 19 14.72 10.42 -3.43
C PRO A 19 15.08 10.70 -1.96
N SER A 20 15.65 9.72 -1.26
CA SER A 20 16.18 9.87 0.10
C SER A 20 17.65 9.45 0.20
N LYS A 21 18.51 10.37 0.65
CA LYS A 21 19.93 10.06 0.93
C LYS A 21 20.09 9.10 2.11
N ASN A 22 19.14 9.10 3.06
CA ASN A 22 19.17 8.20 4.21
C ASN A 22 18.91 6.77 3.76
N VAL A 23 17.93 6.59 2.88
CA VAL A 23 17.62 5.30 2.25
C VAL A 23 18.80 4.81 1.40
N SER A 24 19.42 5.66 0.57
CA SER A 24 20.60 5.25 -0.20
C SER A 24 21.72 4.73 0.69
N ARG A 25 22.06 5.44 1.78
CA ARG A 25 23.07 5.00 2.75
C ARG A 25 22.70 3.69 3.44
N PHE A 26 21.42 3.51 3.77
CA PHE A 26 20.92 2.26 4.35
C PHE A 26 21.12 1.08 3.38
N ILE A 27 20.66 1.21 2.13
CA ILE A 27 20.77 0.16 1.11
C ILE A 27 22.24 -0.19 0.84
N GLU A 28 23.13 0.80 0.70
CA GLU A 28 24.57 0.55 0.49
C GLU A 28 25.20 -0.21 1.66
N LYS A 29 24.88 0.17 2.90
CA LYS A 29 25.35 -0.51 4.11
C LYS A 29 24.83 -1.94 4.16
N THR A 30 23.54 -2.15 3.92
CA THR A 30 22.91 -3.47 3.93
C THR A 30 23.50 -4.37 2.85
N ALA A 31 23.67 -3.89 1.63
CA ALA A 31 24.30 -4.63 0.55
C ALA A 31 25.75 -5.03 0.88
N ARG A 32 26.52 -4.15 1.53
CA ARG A 32 27.88 -4.50 2.00
C ARG A 32 27.86 -5.61 3.06
N LEU A 33 26.97 -5.52 4.05
CA LEU A 33 26.86 -6.51 5.13
C LEU A 33 26.41 -7.87 4.60
N LEU A 34 25.43 -7.89 3.70
CA LEU A 34 24.95 -9.13 3.06
C LEU A 34 26.05 -9.80 2.23
N ARG A 35 26.84 -9.02 1.49
CA ARG A 35 28.00 -9.54 0.75
C ARG A 35 29.03 -10.19 1.67
N GLN A 36 29.39 -9.50 2.76
CA GLN A 36 30.32 -10.06 3.76
C GLN A 36 29.78 -11.33 4.41
N PHE A 37 28.48 -11.37 4.71
CA PHE A 37 27.82 -12.56 5.24
C PHE A 37 27.88 -13.73 4.25
N ALA A 38 27.47 -13.52 2.99
CA ALA A 38 27.49 -14.55 1.96
C ALA A 38 28.92 -15.09 1.73
N SER A 39 29.93 -14.23 1.63
CA SER A 39 31.32 -14.66 1.43
C SER A 39 31.90 -15.45 2.61
N ARG A 40 31.41 -15.23 3.84
CA ARG A 40 31.86 -15.97 5.03
C ARG A 40 31.12 -17.29 5.22
N ASN A 41 30.00 -17.50 4.52
CA ASN A 41 29.13 -18.66 4.66
C ASN A 41 28.85 -19.26 3.27
N PRO A 42 29.87 -19.81 2.59
CA PRO A 42 29.77 -20.27 1.20
C PRO A 42 28.78 -21.42 0.99
N ASP A 43 28.44 -22.15 2.05
CA ASP A 43 27.47 -23.24 2.10
C ASP A 43 26.03 -22.77 2.34
N VAL A 44 25.80 -21.46 2.50
CA VAL A 44 24.50 -20.86 2.81
C VAL A 44 23.97 -20.02 1.64
N LEU A 45 22.81 -20.42 1.09
CA LEU A 45 22.08 -19.60 0.13
C LEU A 45 21.47 -18.37 0.82
N THR A 46 21.87 -17.17 0.38
CA THR A 46 21.36 -15.89 0.89
C THR A 46 20.45 -15.23 -0.14
N LEU A 47 19.18 -15.00 0.21
CA LEU A 47 18.14 -14.43 -0.66
C LEU A 47 17.53 -13.15 -0.07
N PRO A 48 18.10 -11.96 -0.35
CA PRO A 48 17.44 -10.71 -0.01
C PRO A 48 16.32 -10.38 -1.01
N LEU A 49 15.16 -10.02 -0.46
CA LEU A 49 13.98 -9.58 -1.21
C LEU A 49 13.22 -8.52 -0.40
N SER A 50 12.50 -7.65 -1.09
CA SER A 50 11.44 -6.82 -0.49
C SER A 50 10.08 -7.45 -0.77
N ASP A 51 9.09 -7.06 0.01
CA ASP A 51 7.68 -7.39 -0.19
C ASP A 51 6.98 -6.43 -1.16
N HIS A 52 7.41 -5.18 -1.23
CA HIS A 52 6.91 -4.18 -2.17
C HIS A 52 7.98 -3.15 -2.58
N GLY A 53 7.60 -2.27 -3.52
CA GLY A 53 8.31 -1.05 -3.86
C GLY A 53 7.71 0.18 -3.17
N MET A 54 7.97 1.37 -3.71
CA MET A 54 7.56 2.65 -3.10
C MET A 54 7.36 3.73 -4.17
N THR A 55 6.43 4.65 -3.96
CA THR A 55 6.29 5.88 -4.75
C THR A 55 6.10 7.10 -3.87
N ASN A 56 6.39 8.29 -4.41
CA ASN A 56 5.92 9.54 -3.81
C ASN A 56 4.41 9.64 -3.90
N VAL A 57 3.81 10.32 -2.93
CA VAL A 57 2.36 10.51 -2.87
C VAL A 57 1.93 11.94 -2.61
N ILE A 58 0.70 12.24 -3.02
CA ILE A 58 -0.03 13.46 -2.69
C ILE A 58 -1.16 13.06 -1.74
N CYS A 59 -1.10 13.56 -0.50
CA CYS A 59 -2.13 13.28 0.49
C CYS A 59 -3.41 14.05 0.18
N ARG A 60 -4.52 13.32 0.04
CA ARG A 60 -5.90 13.82 0.03
C ARG A 60 -6.50 13.42 1.37
N ASP A 61 -6.93 14.39 2.15
CA ASP A 61 -7.53 14.12 3.46
C ASP A 61 -9.04 13.94 3.30
N LEU A 62 -9.56 12.78 3.70
CA LEU A 62 -10.99 12.49 3.70
C LEU A 62 -11.80 13.55 4.45
N ALA A 63 -11.25 14.15 5.50
CA ALA A 63 -11.92 15.18 6.29
C ALA A 63 -12.36 16.40 5.45
N ALA A 64 -11.71 16.65 4.31
CA ALA A 64 -12.06 17.72 3.38
C ALA A 64 -13.30 17.41 2.51
N TYR A 65 -13.88 16.22 2.63
CA TYR A 65 -14.99 15.73 1.80
C TYR A 65 -16.15 15.23 2.68
N PRO A 66 -16.90 16.13 3.34
CA PRO A 66 -17.97 15.75 4.26
C PRO A 66 -19.07 14.93 3.58
N ASP A 67 -19.35 15.14 2.30
CA ASP A 67 -20.31 14.34 1.54
C ASP A 67 -19.89 12.87 1.38
N LEU A 68 -18.59 12.59 1.35
CA LEU A 68 -18.07 11.22 1.39
C LEU A 68 -18.07 10.65 2.81
N VAL A 69 -17.67 11.45 3.80
CA VAL A 69 -17.68 11.06 5.22
C VAL A 69 -19.09 10.66 5.67
N ASP A 70 -20.10 11.42 5.27
CA ASP A 70 -21.51 11.16 5.61
C ASP A 70 -22.02 9.82 5.07
N CYS A 71 -21.39 9.30 4.01
CA CYS A 71 -21.74 8.00 3.43
C CYS A 71 -21.15 6.82 4.22
N LEU A 72 -20.12 7.03 5.04
CA LEU A 72 -19.39 5.95 5.70
C LEU A 72 -20.17 5.35 6.88
N GLN A 73 -20.20 4.02 6.96
CA GLN A 73 -20.63 3.26 8.14
C GLN A 73 -19.47 2.99 9.11
N LYS A 74 -18.25 2.86 8.60
CA LYS A 74 -17.03 2.61 9.39
C LYS A 74 -15.88 3.49 8.90
N PRO A 75 -14.84 3.70 9.73
CA PRO A 75 -13.60 4.31 9.27
C PRO A 75 -12.99 3.58 8.08
N LEU A 76 -12.13 4.29 7.34
CA LEU A 76 -11.35 3.70 6.24
C LEU A 76 -10.52 2.52 6.77
N THR A 77 -10.41 1.48 5.93
CA THR A 77 -9.57 0.30 6.20
C THR A 77 -8.66 0.03 5.01
N PHE A 78 -7.69 -0.89 5.19
CA PHE A 78 -6.55 -1.13 4.29
C PHE A 78 -5.53 0.02 4.31
N GLU A 79 -5.03 0.47 3.16
CA GLU A 79 -3.96 1.44 3.02
C GLU A 79 -4.44 2.65 2.21
N GLY A 80 -3.82 3.83 2.37
CA GLY A 80 -4.32 5.04 1.69
C GLY A 80 -4.23 5.01 0.16
N ARG A 81 -3.47 4.07 -0.42
CA ARG A 81 -3.43 3.83 -1.88
C ARG A 81 -4.28 2.64 -2.35
N THR A 82 -4.80 1.83 -1.43
CA THR A 82 -5.81 0.79 -1.68
C THR A 82 -6.81 0.83 -0.54
N VAL A 83 -7.88 1.60 -0.72
CA VAL A 83 -8.76 2.00 0.37
C VAL A 83 -10.03 1.18 0.32
N ASN A 84 -10.44 0.62 1.46
CA ASN A 84 -11.67 -0.14 1.59
C ASN A 84 -12.72 0.64 2.37
N PHE A 85 -13.92 0.73 1.80
CA PHE A 85 -15.03 1.54 2.30
C PHE A 85 -16.22 0.67 2.71
N PHE A 86 -16.69 0.88 3.94
CA PHE A 86 -17.98 0.37 4.41
C PHE A 86 -18.98 1.52 4.43
N LEU A 87 -20.08 1.39 3.71
CA LEU A 87 -21.05 2.45 3.48
C LEU A 87 -22.36 2.18 4.22
N LYS A 88 -23.08 3.26 4.55
CA LYS A 88 -24.49 3.16 4.95
C LYS A 88 -25.30 2.64 3.76
N LYS A 89 -26.25 1.74 4.00
CA LYS A 89 -26.96 0.98 2.97
C LYS A 89 -27.64 1.88 1.92
N GLU A 90 -28.15 3.03 2.34
CA GLU A 90 -28.84 4.02 1.52
C GLU A 90 -27.92 5.04 0.83
N LYS A 91 -26.59 4.95 1.03
CA LYS A 91 -25.61 5.94 0.57
C LYS A 91 -24.65 5.45 -0.51
N SER A 92 -24.81 4.22 -0.99
CA SER A 92 -23.94 3.63 -2.02
C SER A 92 -23.86 4.48 -3.29
N ASP A 93 -25.00 4.88 -3.86
CA ASP A 93 -25.04 5.65 -5.11
C ASP A 93 -24.53 7.08 -4.94
N ASP A 94 -24.84 7.71 -3.80
CA ASP A 94 -24.34 9.04 -3.43
C ASP A 94 -22.81 9.02 -3.35
N PHE A 95 -22.26 8.02 -2.65
CA PHE A 95 -20.81 7.81 -2.51
C PHE A 95 -20.14 7.60 -3.87
N GLU A 96 -20.65 6.68 -4.69
CA GLU A 96 -20.04 6.36 -5.99
C GLU A 96 -19.96 7.61 -6.89
N LYS A 97 -21.05 8.38 -6.97
CA LYS A 97 -21.09 9.64 -7.74
C LYS A 97 -20.11 10.67 -7.17
N ALA A 98 -20.13 10.88 -5.86
CA ALA A 98 -19.28 11.86 -5.18
C ALA A 98 -17.79 11.51 -5.31
N PHE A 99 -17.44 10.24 -5.22
CA PHE A 99 -16.07 9.75 -5.29
C PHE A 99 -15.54 9.87 -6.72
N ARG A 100 -16.27 9.33 -7.71
CA ARG A 100 -15.87 9.38 -9.13
C ARG A 100 -15.71 10.81 -9.66
N LYS A 101 -16.50 11.76 -9.15
CA LYS A 101 -16.38 13.19 -9.49
C LYS A 101 -15.04 13.81 -9.06
N ARG A 102 -14.40 13.30 -8.01
CA ARG A 102 -13.26 13.95 -7.33
C ARG A 102 -11.95 13.17 -7.44
N PHE A 103 -12.03 11.84 -7.46
CA PHE A 103 -10.89 10.94 -7.31
C PHE A 103 -10.63 10.14 -8.60
N GLY A 104 -10.39 10.84 -9.72
CA GLY A 104 -10.09 10.22 -11.02
C GLY A 104 -8.76 9.44 -11.07
N SER A 105 -7.88 9.70 -10.09
CA SER A 105 -6.61 9.01 -9.82
C SER A 105 -6.80 7.63 -9.19
N PHE A 106 -8.02 7.26 -8.81
CA PHE A 106 -8.36 5.95 -8.28
C PHE A 106 -9.26 5.17 -9.24
N VAL A 107 -9.06 3.85 -9.27
CA VAL A 107 -10.02 2.91 -9.83
C VAL A 107 -10.95 2.48 -8.70
N LEU A 108 -12.21 2.93 -8.75
CA LEU A 108 -13.23 2.56 -7.78
C LEU A 108 -13.99 1.32 -8.26
N LEU A 109 -13.89 0.24 -7.48
CA LEU A 109 -14.50 -1.06 -7.74
C LEU A 109 -15.51 -1.39 -6.64
N LYS A 110 -16.68 -1.90 -7.03
CA LYS A 110 -17.60 -2.58 -6.13
C LYS A 110 -16.97 -3.86 -5.60
N ARG A 111 -17.46 -4.32 -4.47
CA ARG A 111 -17.07 -5.57 -3.83
C ARG A 111 -16.98 -6.75 -4.80
N GLU A 112 -18.00 -6.94 -5.63
CA GLU A 112 -18.08 -8.06 -6.58
C GLU A 112 -17.07 -7.91 -7.72
N GLU A 113 -16.81 -6.68 -8.17
CA GLU A 113 -15.85 -6.36 -9.23
C GLU A 113 -14.42 -6.66 -8.75
N ILE A 114 -14.05 -6.25 -7.54
CA ILE A 114 -12.70 -6.53 -7.03
C ILE A 114 -12.49 -8.03 -6.75
N LEU A 115 -13.51 -8.74 -6.28
CA LEU A 115 -13.43 -10.20 -6.07
C LEU A 115 -13.25 -10.95 -7.40
N SER A 116 -14.05 -10.61 -8.41
CA SER A 116 -13.96 -11.25 -9.74
C SER A 116 -12.69 -10.88 -10.51
N SER A 117 -12.04 -9.76 -10.18
CA SER A 117 -10.76 -9.37 -10.79
C SER A 117 -9.55 -10.19 -10.32
N HIS A 118 -9.71 -11.07 -9.33
CA HIS A 118 -8.62 -11.80 -8.66
C HIS A 118 -7.52 -10.90 -8.09
N TYR A 119 -7.87 -9.67 -7.72
CA TYR A 119 -6.91 -8.70 -7.20
C TYR A 119 -6.17 -9.20 -5.95
N PHE A 120 -6.87 -9.92 -5.07
CA PHE A 120 -6.29 -10.52 -3.85
C PHE A 120 -5.69 -11.91 -4.07
N GLY A 121 -5.58 -12.36 -5.34
CA GLY A 121 -5.07 -13.66 -5.72
C GLY A 121 -6.12 -14.57 -6.39
N LEU A 122 -5.64 -15.69 -6.91
CA LEU A 122 -6.45 -16.69 -7.63
C LEU A 122 -7.18 -17.68 -6.71
N GLY A 123 -6.88 -17.66 -5.40
CA GLY A 123 -7.51 -18.56 -4.44
C GLY A 123 -8.91 -18.09 -4.03
N GLU A 124 -9.75 -19.04 -3.64
CA GLU A 124 -11.09 -18.76 -3.10
C GLU A 124 -10.99 -18.04 -1.73
N PRO A 125 -11.55 -16.83 -1.58
CA PRO A 125 -11.49 -16.10 -0.31
C PRO A 125 -12.24 -16.83 0.80
N SER A 126 -11.61 -16.95 1.98
CA SER A 126 -12.30 -17.49 3.16
C SER A 126 -13.45 -16.57 3.60
N LYS A 127 -14.46 -17.14 4.29
CA LYS A 127 -15.55 -16.34 4.92
C LYS A 127 -15.02 -15.20 5.78
N LYS A 128 -13.89 -15.41 6.46
CA LYS A 128 -13.25 -14.38 7.29
C LYS A 128 -12.62 -13.28 6.44
N ALA A 129 -11.93 -13.61 5.36
CA ALA A 129 -11.39 -12.63 4.42
C ALA A 129 -12.51 -11.75 3.83
N LEU A 130 -13.61 -12.38 3.41
CA LEU A 130 -14.78 -11.68 2.91
C LEU A 130 -15.38 -10.71 3.94
N SER A 131 -15.33 -11.02 5.24
CA SER A 131 -15.84 -10.12 6.29
C SER A 131 -15.04 -8.82 6.46
N PHE A 132 -13.80 -8.77 5.96
CA PHE A 132 -12.96 -7.56 6.01
C PHE A 132 -13.13 -6.66 4.78
N LEU A 133 -13.72 -7.17 3.70
CA LEU A 133 -13.99 -6.41 2.50
C LEU A 133 -15.28 -5.60 2.69
N GLY A 134 -15.28 -4.35 2.26
CA GLY A 134 -16.40 -3.42 2.31
C GLY A 134 -17.27 -3.51 1.06
N ASP A 135 -17.98 -2.41 0.79
CA ASP A 135 -18.87 -2.23 -0.35
C ASP A 135 -18.09 -1.77 -1.59
N PHE A 136 -17.06 -0.95 -1.38
CA PHE A 136 -16.17 -0.48 -2.43
C PHE A 136 -14.70 -0.57 -2.02
N VAL A 137 -13.83 -0.78 -3.01
CA VAL A 137 -12.39 -0.62 -2.90
C VAL A 137 -11.90 0.37 -3.95
N ALA A 138 -11.10 1.35 -3.54
CA ALA A 138 -10.45 2.29 -4.44
C ALA A 138 -8.96 1.97 -4.54
N LEU A 139 -8.48 1.73 -5.77
CA LEU A 139 -7.08 1.42 -6.07
C LEU A 139 -6.41 2.63 -6.72
N SER A 140 -5.41 3.23 -6.07
CA SER A 140 -4.67 4.37 -6.61
C SER A 140 -3.79 3.93 -7.79
N LYS A 141 -3.96 4.56 -8.95
CA LYS A 141 -3.17 4.33 -10.16
C LYS A 141 -2.17 5.46 -10.44
N GLU A 142 -2.24 6.55 -9.67
CA GLU A 142 -1.40 7.74 -9.81
C GLU A 142 -0.82 8.11 -8.44
N ASP A 143 -0.59 9.37 -8.12
CA ASP A 143 0.14 9.77 -6.92
C ASP A 143 -0.75 9.97 -5.68
N ASP A 144 -2.07 10.00 -5.84
CA ASP A 144 -2.94 10.28 -4.70
C ASP A 144 -2.91 9.15 -3.65
N PHE A 145 -2.87 9.58 -2.39
CA PHE A 145 -3.03 8.79 -1.17
C PHE A 145 -4.22 9.38 -0.39
N LEU A 146 -5.21 8.57 -0.05
CA LEU A 146 -6.35 9.01 0.75
C LEU A 146 -6.08 8.76 2.24
N GLY A 147 -5.80 9.84 2.96
CA GLY A 147 -5.67 9.84 4.42
C GLY A 147 -7.01 10.12 5.12
N ASN A 148 -7.03 9.95 6.43
CA ASN A 148 -8.16 10.34 7.26
C ASN A 148 -7.66 10.97 8.57
N SER A 149 -7.57 12.31 8.60
CA SER A 149 -7.13 13.03 9.79
C SER A 149 -8.13 12.98 10.95
N LEU A 150 -9.39 12.62 10.69
CA LEU A 150 -10.40 12.39 11.74
C LEU A 150 -10.04 11.20 12.64
N ASP A 151 -9.27 10.24 12.11
CA ASP A 151 -8.77 9.07 12.84
C ASP A 151 -7.30 9.23 13.24
N LYS A 152 -6.46 9.72 12.31
CA LYS A 152 -5.02 9.86 12.50
C LYS A 152 -4.57 11.30 12.24
N PRO A 153 -4.72 12.22 13.20
CA PRO A 153 -4.34 13.62 13.01
C PRO A 153 -2.83 13.77 12.79
N ASN A 154 -2.43 14.80 12.05
CA ASN A 154 -1.04 15.23 11.85
C ASN A 154 -0.09 14.23 11.17
N ARG A 155 -0.61 13.18 10.51
CA ARG A 155 0.23 12.22 9.78
C ARG A 155 0.63 12.79 8.41
N ILE A 156 1.89 13.19 8.28
CA ILE A 156 2.49 13.58 7.00
C ILE A 156 3.11 12.33 6.37
N ILE A 157 2.68 12.00 5.15
CA ILE A 157 3.19 10.87 4.38
C ILE A 157 3.70 11.42 3.05
N LYS A 158 4.99 11.21 2.77
CA LYS A 158 5.64 11.65 1.52
C LYS A 158 5.82 10.51 0.54
N GLY A 159 6.14 9.32 1.04
CA GLY A 159 6.17 8.09 0.27
C GLY A 159 5.11 7.11 0.74
N HIS A 160 4.52 6.34 -0.17
CA HIS A 160 3.67 5.22 0.19
C HIS A 160 3.71 4.12 -0.89
N HIS A 161 3.21 2.96 -0.53
CA HIS A 161 3.05 1.79 -1.39
C HIS A 161 1.57 1.32 -1.37
N ALA A 162 1.32 0.10 -1.87
CA ALA A 162 -0.02 -0.51 -1.92
C ALA A 162 -1.01 0.16 -2.89
N GLY A 163 -0.54 0.89 -3.90
CA GLY A 163 -1.29 1.22 -5.10
C GLY A 163 -1.08 0.18 -6.21
N ILE A 164 -1.61 0.47 -7.40
CA ILE A 164 -1.49 -0.41 -8.56
C ILE A 164 -0.39 0.03 -9.54
N ARG A 165 0.50 0.93 -9.15
CA ARG A 165 1.60 1.30 -10.04
C ARG A 165 2.66 0.19 -10.13
N PRO A 166 3.31 0.00 -11.28
CA PRO A 166 4.40 -0.98 -11.42
C PRO A 166 5.54 -0.78 -10.42
N GLU A 167 5.87 0.46 -10.08
CA GLU A 167 6.94 0.83 -9.13
C GLU A 167 6.69 0.31 -7.72
N GLU A 168 5.43 0.09 -7.37
CA GLU A 168 5.01 -0.43 -6.06
C GLU A 168 4.97 -1.97 -6.06
N ARG A 169 4.72 -2.58 -7.22
CA ARG A 169 4.44 -4.03 -7.35
C ARG A 169 5.60 -4.85 -7.91
N LYS A 170 6.52 -4.24 -8.65
CA LYS A 170 7.68 -4.92 -9.24
C LYS A 170 8.84 -4.89 -8.25
N ILE A 171 9.04 -6.02 -7.57
CA ILE A 171 10.18 -6.26 -6.69
C ILE A 171 11.24 -7.09 -7.40
N LEU A 172 12.51 -6.88 -7.02
CA LEU A 172 13.63 -7.67 -7.52
C LEU A 172 13.97 -8.77 -6.51
N LEU A 173 14.08 -10.00 -7.01
CA LEU A 173 14.70 -11.08 -6.27
C LEU A 173 16.20 -11.07 -6.57
N CYS A 174 17.00 -10.83 -5.54
CA CYS A 174 18.45 -10.89 -5.64
C CYS A 174 18.94 -12.24 -5.12
N LYS A 175 19.78 -12.91 -5.91
CA LYS A 175 20.52 -14.11 -5.50
C LYS A 175 22.00 -13.78 -5.55
N TRP A 176 22.72 -14.10 -4.49
CA TRP A 176 24.18 -14.02 -4.51
C TRP A 176 24.74 -15.39 -4.89
N ASP A 177 25.35 -15.47 -6.07
CA ASP A 177 26.16 -16.61 -6.51
C ASP A 177 27.63 -16.25 -6.32
N MET A 178 28.41 -17.15 -5.72
CA MET A 178 29.87 -17.03 -5.58
C MET A 178 30.59 -17.34 -6.88
#